data_AF-A0A3P1VTV8-F1
#
_entry.id   AF-A0A3P1VTV8-F1
#
_cell.length_a   1.000
_cell.length_b   1.000
_cell.length_c   1.000
_cell.angle_alpha   90.00
_cell.angle_beta   90.00
_cell.angle_gamma   90.00
#
_symmetry.space_group_name_H-M   'P 1'
#
loop_
_entity.id
_entity.type
_entity.pdbx_description
1 polymer ?
#
loop_
_entity_poly.entity_id
_entity_poly.type
_entity_poly.pdbx_seq_one_letter_code
_entity_poly.pdbx_strand_id
1 'polypeptide(L)'
;MKLIFEYVRHKNWETESYTKECDSFRIPSYIAEKMDYSDYMTIVLRNNILDETFLANYLGTVDLGLAEYVLDKLKDKSIDDSDIGSQGWEAYIENDKVMITVMFSTEDDEKVYIDRKEVTYAMLKWKKFLERKFDSPNYQEIINTEDVYK
;
A
#
# COMPACT_ATOMS: atom_id res chain seq x y z
N MET A 1 -5.08 8.84 6.25
CA MET A 1 -3.67 8.65 5.80
C MET A 1 -3.47 9.15 4.38
N LYS A 2 -2.25 9.49 3.96
CA LYS A 2 -1.98 9.93 2.56
C LYS A 2 -0.99 9.00 1.85
N LEU A 3 -1.31 8.60 0.62
CA LEU A 3 -0.46 7.75 -0.22
C LEU A 3 -0.12 8.47 -1.53
N ILE A 4 1.03 8.14 -2.10
CA ILE A 4 1.51 8.62 -3.40
C ILE A 4 1.46 7.46 -4.38
N PHE A 5 0.80 7.63 -5.52
CA PHE A 5 0.93 6.70 -6.64
C PHE A 5 1.68 7.38 -7.77
N GLU A 6 2.70 6.73 -8.31
CA GLU A 6 3.55 7.32 -9.35
C GLU A 6 4.11 6.30 -10.33
N TYR A 7 4.59 6.81 -11.46
CA TYR A 7 5.41 6.02 -12.37
C TYR A 7 6.88 6.22 -12.02
N VAL A 8 7.57 5.13 -11.70
CA VAL A 8 9.01 5.16 -11.43
C VAL A 8 9.76 4.68 -12.67
N ARG A 9 10.70 5.51 -13.11
CA ARG A 9 11.50 5.28 -14.31
C ARG A 9 12.70 4.41 -13.98
N HIS A 10 12.80 3.27 -14.65
CA HIS A 10 13.95 2.38 -14.61
C HIS A 10 14.70 2.49 -15.93
N LYS A 11 15.92 3.01 -15.88
CA LYS A 11 16.78 3.15 -17.05
C LYS A 11 18.06 2.36 -16.87
N ASN A 12 18.26 1.36 -17.72
CA ASN A 12 19.56 0.71 -17.88
C ASN A 12 20.18 1.13 -19.22
N TRP A 13 21.31 0.52 -19.58
CA TRP A 13 22.06 0.88 -20.78
C TRP A 13 21.41 0.40 -22.10
N GLU A 14 20.42 -0.50 -22.04
CA GLU A 14 19.76 -1.09 -23.22
C GLU A 14 18.27 -0.75 -23.32
N THR A 15 17.58 -0.55 -22.20
CA THR A 15 16.13 -0.37 -22.12
C THR A 15 15.72 0.69 -21.09
N GLU A 16 14.57 1.29 -21.37
CA GLU A 16 13.84 2.18 -20.48
C GLU A 16 12.48 1.54 -20.20
N SER A 17 12.16 1.38 -18.91
CA SER A 17 10.88 0.86 -18.45
C SER A 17 10.32 1.75 -17.34
N TYR A 18 9.02 1.59 -17.09
CA TYR A 18 8.32 2.29 -16.02
C TYR A 18 7.55 1.28 -15.19
N THR A 19 7.69 1.38 -13.87
CA THR A 19 6.88 0.65 -12.89
C THR A 19 5.82 1.57 -12.31
N LYS A 20 4.75 0.99 -11.78
CA LYS A 20 3.76 1.70 -10.97
C LYS A 20 4.09 1.43 -9.52
N GLU A 21 4.22 2.47 -8.73
CA GLU A 21 4.62 2.36 -7.31
C GLU A 21 3.62 3.08 -6.42
N CYS A 22 3.57 2.62 -5.17
CA CYS A 22 2.71 3.15 -4.12
C CYS A 22 3.55 3.44 -2.88
N ASP A 23 3.62 4.71 -2.51
CA ASP A 23 4.49 5.22 -1.47
C ASP A 23 3.73 5.88 -0.32
N SER A 24 4.33 5.83 0.87
CA SER A 24 3.92 6.66 2.00
C SER A 24 4.18 8.12 1.66
N PHE A 25 3.18 8.99 1.86
CA PHE A 25 3.34 10.42 1.59
C PHE A 25 4.42 11.05 2.47
N ARG A 26 4.57 10.56 3.70
CA ARG A 26 5.52 11.11 4.68
C ARG A 26 6.92 10.52 4.58
N ILE A 27 7.09 9.31 4.04
CA ILE A 27 8.40 8.71 3.72
C ILE A 27 8.31 7.95 2.39
N PRO A 28 8.54 8.62 1.25
CA PRO A 28 8.64 7.95 -0.04
C PRO A 28 9.78 6.93 -0.11
N SER A 29 9.66 5.94 -0.99
CA SER A 29 10.61 4.84 -1.19
C SER A 29 12.04 5.32 -1.40
N TYR A 30 12.26 6.33 -2.26
CA TYR A 30 13.59 6.87 -2.57
C TYR A 30 14.32 7.49 -1.36
N ILE A 31 13.59 7.83 -0.30
CA ILE A 31 14.16 8.23 1.00
C ILE A 31 14.44 7.00 1.84
N ALA A 32 13.48 6.07 1.92
CA ALA A 32 13.58 4.84 2.69
C ALA A 32 14.76 3.95 2.26
N GLU A 33 15.00 3.82 0.96
CA GLU A 33 16.10 3.01 0.39
C GLU A 33 17.51 3.47 0.83
N LYS A 34 17.64 4.69 1.33
CA LYS A 34 18.92 5.26 1.80
C LYS A 34 19.13 5.07 3.30
N MET A 35 18.18 4.45 4.00
CA MET A 35 18.18 4.27 5.44
C MET A 35 18.42 2.80 5.78
N ASP A 36 19.08 2.55 6.92
CA ASP A 36 18.99 1.24 7.55
C ASP A 36 17.56 1.00 8.04
N TYR A 37 17.13 -0.27 8.06
CA TYR A 37 15.79 -0.63 8.50
C TYR A 37 15.47 -0.13 9.92
N SER A 38 16.45 -0.15 10.83
CA SER A 38 16.25 0.34 12.20
C SER A 38 16.01 1.85 12.28
N ASP A 39 16.72 2.63 11.47
CA ASP A 39 16.53 4.08 11.35
C ASP A 39 15.18 4.39 10.71
N TYR A 40 14.84 3.67 9.65
CA TYR A 40 13.55 3.77 8.98
C TYR A 40 12.39 3.54 9.96
N MET A 41 12.40 2.42 10.68
CA MET A 41 11.36 2.09 11.65
C MET A 41 11.30 3.08 12.80
N THR A 42 12.45 3.58 13.27
CA THR A 42 12.50 4.64 14.28
C THR A 42 11.77 5.91 13.81
N ILE A 43 11.98 6.32 12.55
CA ILE A 43 11.29 7.49 11.98
C ILE A 43 9.79 7.20 11.81
N VAL A 44 9.43 6.01 11.32
CA VAL A 44 8.04 5.61 11.11
C VAL A 44 7.25 5.67 12.42
N LEU A 45 7.77 5.04 13.48
CA LEU A 45 7.15 5.02 14.80
C LEU A 45 7.12 6.41 15.43
N ARG A 46 8.23 7.15 15.39
CA ARG A 46 8.33 8.50 15.97
C ARG A 46 7.34 9.48 15.35
N ASN A 47 7.06 9.35 14.06
CA ASN A 47 6.14 10.25 13.35
C ASN A 47 4.70 9.72 13.30
N ASN A 48 4.42 8.57 13.93
CA ASN A 48 3.11 7.92 13.94
C ASN A 48 2.53 7.74 12.51
N ILE A 49 3.32 7.11 11.65
CA ILE A 49 2.97 6.90 10.23
C ILE A 49 2.91 5.41 9.85
N LEU A 50 2.93 4.52 10.83
CA LEU A 50 3.00 3.07 10.62
C LEU A 50 1.88 2.58 9.68
N ASP A 51 0.63 2.96 9.93
CA ASP A 51 -0.51 2.61 9.08
C ASP A 51 -0.33 3.07 7.63
N GLU A 52 0.15 4.30 7.42
CA GLU A 52 0.37 4.87 6.09
C GLU A 52 1.45 4.10 5.34
N THR A 53 2.53 3.78 6.05
CA THR A 53 3.66 3.03 5.53
C THR A 53 3.28 1.58 5.19
N PHE A 54 2.61 0.89 6.09
CA PHE A 54 2.23 -0.51 5.90
C PHE A 54 1.20 -0.64 4.78
N LEU A 55 0.21 0.25 4.72
CA LEU A 55 -0.76 0.27 3.64
C LEU A 55 -0.09 0.58 2.29
N ALA A 56 0.82 1.56 2.23
CA ALA A 56 1.54 1.89 1.01
C ALA A 56 2.32 0.69 0.46
N ASN A 57 3.13 0.07 1.32
CA ASN A 57 3.96 -1.06 0.93
C ASN A 57 3.12 -2.28 0.52
N TYR A 58 2.06 -2.59 1.29
CA TYR A 58 1.12 -3.65 0.92
C TYR A 58 0.53 -3.42 -0.47
N LEU A 59 -0.05 -2.23 -0.73
CA LEU A 59 -0.61 -1.89 -2.05
C LEU A 59 0.43 -1.97 -3.17
N GLY A 60 1.65 -1.51 -2.91
CA GLY A 60 2.76 -1.56 -3.88
C GLY A 60 3.09 -2.98 -4.36
N THR A 61 2.75 -4.01 -3.59
CA THR A 61 2.95 -5.43 -3.96
C THR A 61 1.72 -6.10 -4.59
N VAL A 62 0.60 -5.36 -4.72
CA VAL A 62 -0.66 -5.87 -5.26
C VAL A 62 -0.75 -5.54 -6.74
N ASP A 63 -0.75 -6.56 -7.59
CA ASP A 63 -1.01 -6.41 -9.03
C ASP A 63 -2.50 -6.24 -9.36
N LEU A 64 -2.84 -6.04 -10.64
CA LEU A 64 -4.22 -5.80 -11.06
C LEU A 64 -5.16 -6.96 -10.74
N GLY A 65 -4.72 -8.21 -10.95
CA GLY A 65 -5.56 -9.38 -10.70
C GLY A 65 -5.82 -9.57 -9.20
N LEU A 66 -4.79 -9.38 -8.39
CA LEU A 66 -4.92 -9.42 -6.94
C LEU A 66 -5.77 -8.26 -6.41
N ALA A 67 -5.63 -7.06 -6.96
CA ALA A 67 -6.46 -5.91 -6.59
C ALA A 67 -7.95 -6.18 -6.80
N GLU A 68 -8.31 -6.88 -7.88
CA GLU A 68 -9.70 -7.30 -8.15
C GLU A 68 -10.20 -8.28 -7.11
N TYR A 69 -9.44 -9.35 -6.87
CA TYR A 69 -9.77 -10.35 -5.86
C TYR A 69 -9.95 -9.71 -4.46
N VAL A 70 -9.00 -8.87 -4.04
CA VAL A 70 -9.04 -8.21 -2.73
C VAL A 70 -10.22 -7.26 -2.63
N LEU A 71 -10.54 -6.50 -3.68
CA LEU A 71 -11.69 -5.59 -3.66
C LEU A 71 -13.03 -6.32 -3.52
N ASP A 72 -13.18 -7.48 -4.14
CA ASP A 72 -14.39 -8.29 -4.02
C ASP A 72 -14.58 -8.74 -2.56
N LYS A 73 -13.50 -9.19 -1.91
CA LYS A 73 -13.51 -9.55 -0.48
C LYS A 73 -13.79 -8.34 0.42
N LEU A 74 -13.07 -7.23 0.22
CA LEU A 74 -13.21 -6.04 1.04
C LEU A 74 -14.62 -5.42 0.99
N LYS A 75 -15.33 -5.54 -0.13
CA LYS A 75 -16.69 -5.01 -0.28
C LYS A 75 -17.79 -5.94 0.25
N ASP A 76 -17.51 -7.23 0.38
CA ASP A 76 -18.48 -8.21 0.88
C ASP A 76 -18.62 -8.14 2.40
N LYS A 77 -19.66 -7.45 2.86
CA LYS A 77 -19.97 -7.27 4.29
C LYS A 77 -20.34 -8.56 5.02
N SER A 78 -20.52 -9.69 4.33
CA SER A 78 -20.74 -10.99 4.97
C SER A 78 -19.45 -11.72 5.34
N ILE A 79 -18.30 -11.22 4.87
CA ILE A 79 -16.98 -11.74 5.19
C ILE A 79 -16.45 -11.00 6.42
N ASP A 80 -16.41 -11.70 7.54
CA ASP A 80 -15.83 -11.18 8.79
C ASP A 80 -14.34 -11.55 8.95
N ASP A 81 -13.88 -12.59 8.24
CA ASP A 81 -12.50 -13.06 8.25
C ASP A 81 -12.11 -13.57 6.85
N SER A 82 -11.00 -13.06 6.30
CA SER A 82 -10.41 -13.55 5.05
C SER A 82 -8.98 -13.07 4.87
N ASP A 83 -8.12 -13.97 4.41
CA ASP A 83 -6.80 -13.62 3.88
C ASP A 83 -6.93 -12.83 2.57
N ILE A 84 -6.23 -11.69 2.52
CA ILE A 84 -6.07 -10.79 1.37
C ILE A 84 -4.60 -10.36 1.19
N GLY A 85 -3.65 -11.17 1.69
CA GLY A 85 -2.22 -10.91 1.63
C GLY A 85 -1.65 -10.82 0.22
N SER A 86 -0.39 -10.41 0.14
CA SER A 86 0.36 -10.23 -1.10
C SER A 86 1.83 -10.61 -0.89
N GLN A 87 2.67 -10.43 -1.91
CA GLN A 87 4.08 -10.83 -1.84
C GLN A 87 4.80 -10.10 -0.70
N GLY A 88 5.27 -10.85 0.30
CA GLY A 88 5.98 -10.31 1.46
C GLY A 88 5.09 -9.65 2.53
N TRP A 89 3.76 -9.65 2.35
CA TRP A 89 2.81 -9.01 3.26
C TRP A 89 1.67 -9.95 3.62
N GLU A 90 1.44 -10.11 4.93
CA GLU A 90 0.24 -10.70 5.48
C GLU A 90 -0.82 -9.61 5.64
N ALA A 91 -2.03 -9.86 5.11
CA ALA A 91 -3.15 -8.96 5.30
C ALA A 91 -4.44 -9.75 5.50
N TYR A 92 -5.20 -9.44 6.55
CA TYR A 92 -6.39 -10.17 6.94
C TYR A 92 -7.54 -9.21 7.20
N ILE A 93 -8.71 -9.51 6.65
CA ILE A 93 -9.96 -8.87 7.05
C ILE A 93 -10.29 -9.36 8.45
N GLU A 94 -10.54 -8.44 9.38
CA GLU A 94 -11.02 -8.72 10.73
C GLU A 94 -12.21 -7.80 11.02
N ASN A 95 -13.41 -8.28 10.69
CA ASN A 95 -14.68 -7.54 10.75
C ASN A 95 -14.64 -6.23 9.93
N ASP A 96 -14.59 -5.09 10.64
CA ASP A 96 -14.55 -3.73 10.11
C ASP A 96 -13.11 -3.20 9.94
N LYS A 97 -12.10 -4.03 10.22
CA LYS A 97 -10.69 -3.68 10.05
C LYS A 97 -9.98 -4.63 9.09
N VAL A 98 -8.80 -4.20 8.68
CA VAL A 98 -7.82 -5.01 7.98
C VAL A 98 -6.52 -4.95 8.78
N MET A 99 -6.07 -6.10 9.26
CA MET A 99 -4.75 -6.26 9.83
C MET A 99 -3.74 -6.33 8.68
N ILE A 100 -2.62 -5.61 8.77
CA ILE A 100 -1.51 -5.69 7.81
C ILE A 100 -0.20 -5.84 8.59
N THR A 101 0.65 -6.76 8.15
CA THR A 101 1.98 -7.01 8.71
C THR A 101 2.92 -7.61 7.66
N VAL A 102 4.22 -7.62 7.96
CA VAL A 102 5.22 -8.29 7.13
C VAL A 102 5.03 -9.81 7.24
N MET A 103 5.20 -10.53 6.13
CA MET A 103 5.13 -11.99 6.12
C MET A 103 6.14 -12.62 7.08
N PHE A 104 5.72 -13.68 7.78
CA PHE A 104 6.51 -14.34 8.84
C PHE A 104 6.77 -13.47 10.07
N SER A 105 5.95 -12.43 10.28
CA SER A 105 5.97 -11.66 11.51
C SER A 105 5.63 -12.53 12.73
N THR A 106 6.29 -12.24 13.84
CA THR A 106 6.08 -12.83 15.16
C THR A 106 5.04 -12.03 15.96
N GLU A 107 4.75 -12.44 17.20
CA GLU A 107 3.82 -11.70 18.07
C GLU A 107 4.36 -10.32 18.49
N ASP A 108 5.69 -10.18 18.57
CA ASP A 108 6.37 -8.95 19.01
C ASP A 108 6.59 -7.96 17.86
N ASP A 109 6.33 -8.36 16.62
CA ASP A 109 6.51 -7.52 15.43
C ASP A 109 5.34 -6.55 15.25
N GLU A 110 5.65 -5.41 14.62
CA GLU A 110 4.68 -4.35 14.37
C GLU A 110 3.54 -4.80 13.45
N LYS A 111 2.30 -4.51 13.84
CA LYS A 111 1.09 -4.79 13.06
C LYS A 111 0.18 -3.57 13.08
N VAL A 112 -0.47 -3.30 11.95
CA VAL A 112 -1.45 -2.22 11.86
C VAL A 112 -2.85 -2.77 11.67
N TYR A 113 -3.84 -2.07 12.22
CA TYR A 113 -5.25 -2.42 12.07
C TYR A 113 -5.98 -1.20 11.51
N ILE A 114 -6.19 -1.20 10.21
CA ILE A 114 -6.74 -0.07 9.46
C ILE A 114 -8.22 -0.31 9.22
N ASP A 115 -9.05 0.74 9.25
CA ASP A 115 -10.46 0.62 8.90
C ASP A 115 -10.62 0.03 7.49
N ARG A 116 -11.44 -1.03 7.38
CA ARG A 116 -11.68 -1.77 6.14
C ARG A 116 -12.21 -0.85 5.04
N LYS A 117 -12.99 0.18 5.38
CA LYS A 117 -13.50 1.18 4.44
C LYS A 117 -12.36 2.03 3.85
N GLU A 118 -11.37 2.39 4.66
CA GLU A 118 -10.17 3.10 4.19
C GLU A 118 -9.31 2.22 3.28
N VAL A 119 -9.07 0.96 3.65
CA VAL A 119 -8.33 0.01 2.80
C VAL A 119 -9.08 -0.24 1.49
N THR A 120 -10.40 -0.40 1.54
CA THR A 120 -11.25 -0.53 0.34
C THR A 120 -11.10 0.68 -0.59
N TYR A 121 -11.10 1.90 -0.03
CA TYR A 121 -10.93 3.12 -0.81
C TYR A 121 -9.54 3.20 -1.44
N ALA A 122 -8.50 2.94 -0.67
CA ALA A 122 -7.11 2.95 -1.16
C ALA A 122 -6.90 1.91 -2.26
N MET A 123 -7.36 0.67 -2.06
CA MET A 123 -7.30 -0.40 -3.06
C MET A 123 -8.09 -0.06 -4.32
N LEU A 124 -9.24 0.60 -4.21
CA LEU A 124 -10.03 1.03 -5.37
C LEU A 124 -9.28 2.08 -6.20
N LYS A 125 -8.60 3.01 -5.54
CA LYS A 125 -7.76 4.01 -6.21
C LYS A 125 -6.53 3.35 -6.84
N TRP A 126 -5.89 2.43 -6.12
CA TRP A 126 -4.75 1.68 -6.61
C TRP A 126 -5.10 0.86 -7.86
N LYS A 127 -6.21 0.12 -7.86
CA LYS A 127 -6.73 -0.59 -9.04
C LYS A 127 -6.86 0.35 -10.25
N LYS A 128 -7.50 1.52 -10.06
CA LYS A 128 -7.68 2.50 -11.15
C LYS A 128 -6.34 3.02 -11.67
N PHE A 129 -5.38 3.22 -10.77
CA PHE A 129 -4.04 3.58 -11.17
C PHE A 129 -3.37 2.47 -11.97
N LEU A 130 -3.48 1.20 -11.54
CA LEU A 130 -2.97 0.03 -12.26
C LEU A 130 -3.51 -0.10 -13.68
N GLU A 131 -4.80 0.15 -13.88
CA GLU A 131 -5.48 0.17 -15.19
C GLU A 131 -5.06 1.33 -16.08
N ARG A 132 -4.49 2.41 -15.51
CA ARG A 132 -4.06 3.59 -16.25
C ARG A 132 -2.97 3.23 -17.25
N LYS A 133 -3.20 3.61 -18.51
CA LYS A 133 -2.17 3.60 -19.55
C LYS A 133 -1.13 4.66 -19.25
N PHE A 134 0.14 4.30 -19.42
CA PHE A 134 1.24 5.25 -19.28
C PHE A 134 1.07 6.39 -20.28
N ASP A 135 0.93 7.62 -19.77
CA ASP A 135 0.66 8.82 -20.57
C ASP A 135 1.59 10.00 -20.23
N SER A 136 2.24 9.99 -19.07
CA SER A 136 3.23 11.00 -18.68
C SER A 136 4.31 10.39 -17.78
N PRO A 137 5.61 10.67 -18.03
CA PRO A 137 6.72 10.10 -17.25
C PRO A 137 6.83 10.65 -15.83
N ASN A 138 6.18 11.78 -15.52
CA ASN A 138 6.20 12.42 -14.21
C ASN A 138 4.81 12.44 -13.57
N TYR A 139 3.94 11.51 -13.95
CA TYR A 139 2.62 11.41 -13.32
C TYR A 139 2.77 10.99 -11.86
N GLN A 140 2.13 11.76 -11.00
CA GLN A 140 2.00 11.47 -9.58
C GLN A 140 0.57 11.84 -9.17
N GLU A 141 -0.08 10.98 -8.39
CA GLU A 141 -1.31 11.31 -7.69
C GLU A 141 -1.17 11.06 -6.19
N ILE A 142 -1.74 11.98 -5.41
CA ILE A 142 -1.78 11.86 -3.95
C ILE A 142 -3.22 11.56 -3.57
N ILE A 143 -3.43 10.47 -2.84
CA ILE A 143 -4.74 10.12 -2.28
C ILE A 143 -4.75 10.35 -0.77
N ASN A 144 -5.91 10.72 -0.23
CA ASN A 144 -6.16 10.71 1.20
C ASN A 144 -7.25 9.69 1.53
N THR A 145 -6.95 8.69 2.36
CA THR A 145 -7.89 7.61 2.71
C THR A 145 -9.13 8.11 3.43
N GLU A 146 -9.01 9.22 4.17
CA GLU A 146 -10.12 9.85 4.89
C GLU A 146 -11.16 10.48 3.96
N ASP A 147 -10.84 10.64 2.67
CA ASP A 147 -11.80 11.13 1.68
C ASP A 147 -13.02 10.19 1.53
N VAL A 148 -12.92 8.95 2.00
CA VAL A 148 -14.05 8.00 2.02
C VAL A 148 -15.17 8.39 3.00
N TYR A 149 -14.93 9.35 3.89
CA TYR A 149 -15.92 9.85 4.86
C TYR A 149 -16.54 11.19 4.47
N LYS A 150 -16.16 11.75 3.33
CA LYS A 150 -16.75 12.97 2.75
C LYS A 150 -17.97 12.63 1.90
#